data_AF-A0AAU0HK73-F1
#
_entry.id   AF-A0AAU0HK73-F1
#
_cell.length_a   1.000
_cell.length_b   1.000
_cell.length_c   1.000
_cell.angle_alpha   90.00
_cell.angle_beta   90.00
_cell.angle_gamma   90.00
#
_symmetry.space_group_name_H-M   'P 1'
#
loop_
_entity.id
_entity.type
_entity.pdbx_description
1 polymer ?
#
loop_
_entity_poly.entity_id
_entity_poly.type
_entity_poly.pdbx_seq_one_letter_code
_entity_poly.pdbx_strand_id
1 'polypeptide(L)'
;MRRALMISLVGVSLTACASRLSQEDCEIGDWSTIGYQDGVDGLPAGKVQDRVKECSRFDIALDQRTYEAGRQSGLEVFCSPEGALDAGYRRVGEINLCPAEAGLARLAYGVGRDYADARANLNRIEDSYRYERQAISGLRSQIRRLRYRLRDARSKEERSEIFADLRYARNRLDRAIDSFYYYRSLLPRARFDYDRAEDAYYTLRSDLTGMAQDQLRQDMLSSRYDDDASTPPPVGGDDEEWSSDWDDDSWNEEQMRRELREELNDEPGEAEPETDFPDIMQPDSAQ
;
A
#
# COMPACT_ATOMS: atom_id res chain seq x y z
N MET A 1 -32.79 -22.45 23.99
CA MET A 1 -31.71 -23.10 23.22
C MET A 1 -30.59 -22.09 23.01
N ARG A 2 -29.49 -22.21 23.77
CA ARG A 2 -28.34 -21.29 23.73
C ARG A 2 -27.39 -21.74 22.63
N ARG A 3 -27.26 -20.98 21.54
CA ARG A 3 -26.23 -21.22 20.51
C ARG A 3 -25.00 -20.42 20.87
N ALA A 4 -24.00 -21.09 21.43
CA ALA A 4 -22.67 -20.54 21.61
C ALA A 4 -21.98 -20.46 20.24
N LEU A 5 -21.73 -19.24 19.77
CA LEU A 5 -20.90 -18.98 18.59
C LEU A 5 -19.45 -18.88 19.09
N MET A 6 -18.68 -19.96 18.89
CA MET A 6 -17.24 -19.93 19.05
C MET A 6 -16.64 -19.05 17.94
N ILE A 7 -16.19 -17.86 18.31
CA ILE A 7 -15.39 -16.99 17.45
C ILE A 7 -13.99 -17.60 17.41
N SER A 8 -13.69 -18.28 16.30
CA SER A 8 -12.35 -18.74 15.96
C SER A 8 -11.46 -17.52 15.71
N LEU A 9 -10.55 -17.27 16.64
CA LEU A 9 -9.51 -16.26 16.52
C LEU A 9 -8.47 -16.77 15.51
N VAL A 10 -8.70 -16.53 14.22
CA VAL A 10 -7.70 -16.75 13.17
C VAL A 10 -6.64 -15.65 13.33
N GLY A 11 -5.54 -16.01 14.01
CA GLY A 11 -4.35 -15.17 14.10
C GLY A 11 -3.74 -14.99 12.71
N VAL A 12 -3.90 -13.79 12.15
CA VAL A 12 -3.15 -13.35 10.98
C VAL A 12 -1.68 -13.28 11.41
N SER A 13 -0.95 -14.34 11.12
CA SER A 13 0.50 -14.39 11.30
C SER A 13 1.09 -13.55 10.18
N LEU A 14 1.61 -12.38 10.52
CA LEU A 14 2.41 -11.56 9.60
C LEU A 14 3.58 -12.43 9.11
N THR A 15 3.50 -12.87 7.86
CA THR A 15 4.60 -13.57 7.19
C THR A 15 5.71 -12.57 6.94
N ALA A 16 6.66 -12.49 7.86
CA ALA A 16 8.00 -12.03 7.52
C ALA A 16 8.54 -13.04 6.51
N CYS A 17 8.79 -12.61 5.27
CA CYS A 17 9.36 -13.43 4.20
C CYS A 17 10.84 -13.76 4.44
N ALA A 18 11.20 -14.19 5.65
CA ALA A 18 12.40 -14.98 5.83
C ALA A 18 12.06 -16.38 5.30
N SER A 19 12.57 -16.69 4.11
CA SER A 19 12.44 -17.96 3.39
C SER A 19 12.69 -19.14 4.34
N ARG A 20 11.64 -19.81 4.82
CA ARG A 20 11.79 -20.97 5.71
C ARG A 20 12.37 -22.13 4.91
N LEU A 21 13.42 -22.79 5.39
CA LEU A 21 13.96 -23.98 4.72
C LEU A 21 12.99 -25.16 4.84
N SER A 22 12.73 -25.82 3.73
CA SER A 22 11.99 -27.08 3.66
C SER A 22 12.91 -28.27 3.98
N GLN A 23 12.33 -29.46 4.19
CA GLN A 23 13.11 -30.69 4.35
C GLN A 23 13.98 -30.96 3.12
N GLU A 24 13.43 -30.74 1.93
CA GLU A 24 14.14 -30.91 0.66
C GLU A 24 15.34 -29.97 0.55
N ASP A 25 15.20 -28.69 0.93
CA ASP A 25 16.32 -27.74 0.94
C ASP A 25 17.46 -28.21 1.86
N CYS A 26 17.10 -28.75 3.03
CA CYS A 26 18.06 -29.29 3.99
C CYS A 26 18.75 -30.56 3.46
N GLU A 27 18.01 -31.43 2.76
CA GLU A 27 18.54 -32.67 2.17
C GLU A 27 19.46 -32.41 0.97
N ILE A 28 19.12 -31.42 0.13
CA ILE A 28 19.99 -30.94 -0.96
C ILE A 28 21.30 -30.39 -0.38
N GLY A 29 21.21 -29.61 0.71
CA GLY A 29 22.38 -29.18 1.47
C GLY A 29 23.30 -28.22 0.71
N ASP A 30 22.78 -27.45 -0.25
CA ASP A 30 23.54 -26.40 -0.94
C ASP A 30 23.67 -25.14 -0.08
N TRP A 31 24.41 -25.29 1.02
CA TRP A 31 24.60 -24.24 2.02
C TRP A 31 25.28 -23.00 1.44
N SER A 32 26.12 -23.17 0.42
CA SER A 32 26.81 -22.05 -0.24
C SER A 32 25.80 -21.16 -0.94
N THR A 33 24.88 -21.73 -1.73
CA THR A 33 23.86 -20.98 -2.44
C THR A 33 22.85 -20.34 -1.49
N ILE A 34 22.42 -21.08 -0.44
CA ILE A 34 21.54 -20.52 0.60
C ILE A 34 22.22 -19.33 1.29
N GLY A 35 23.49 -19.49 1.68
CA GLY A 35 24.29 -18.44 2.27
C GLY A 35 24.40 -17.24 1.35
N TYR A 36 24.75 -17.45 0.08
CA TYR A 36 24.84 -16.42 -0.94
C TYR A 36 23.55 -15.62 -1.07
N GLN A 37 22.39 -16.29 -1.16
CA GLN A 37 21.10 -15.61 -1.23
C GLN A 37 20.81 -14.78 0.03
N ASP A 38 21.06 -15.35 1.22
CA ASP A 38 20.91 -14.64 2.49
C ASP A 38 21.86 -13.41 2.57
N GLY A 39 23.03 -13.48 1.92
CA GLY A 39 23.96 -12.36 1.76
C GLY A 39 23.44 -11.27 0.82
N VAL A 40 22.93 -11.66 -0.36
CA VAL A 40 22.32 -10.77 -1.36
C VAL A 40 21.10 -10.04 -0.79
N ASP A 41 20.34 -10.71 0.07
CA ASP A 41 19.19 -10.13 0.76
C ASP A 41 19.58 -9.27 1.98
N GLY A 42 20.89 -9.11 2.24
CA GLY A 42 21.42 -8.26 3.31
C GLY A 42 21.04 -8.76 4.70
N LEU A 43 21.00 -10.07 4.91
CA LEU A 43 20.64 -10.66 6.20
C LEU A 43 21.84 -10.71 7.16
N PRO A 44 21.63 -10.46 8.47
CA PRO A 44 22.69 -10.46 9.45
C PRO A 44 23.27 -11.87 9.65
N ALA A 45 24.54 -11.96 10.07
CA ALA A 45 25.23 -13.23 10.29
C ALA A 45 24.48 -14.19 11.24
N GLY A 46 23.71 -13.65 12.20
CA GLY A 46 22.89 -14.44 13.11
C GLY A 46 21.82 -15.28 12.42
N LYS A 47 21.45 -14.97 11.17
CA LYS A 47 20.41 -15.69 10.42
C LYS A 47 20.71 -17.18 10.24
N VAL A 48 21.99 -17.56 10.23
CA VAL A 48 22.42 -18.95 10.18
C VAL A 48 21.81 -19.81 11.31
N GLN A 49 21.53 -19.23 12.48
CA GLN A 49 20.94 -19.95 13.60
C GLN A 49 19.50 -20.37 13.32
N ASP A 50 18.75 -19.56 12.58
CA ASP A 50 17.41 -19.92 12.12
C ASP A 50 17.49 -21.11 11.15
N ARG A 51 18.46 -21.08 10.22
CA ARG A 51 18.71 -22.17 9.25
C ARG A 51 19.06 -23.47 9.95
N VAL A 52 19.97 -23.42 10.93
CA VAL A 52 20.33 -24.57 11.78
C VAL A 52 19.10 -25.14 12.51
N LYS A 53 18.27 -24.27 13.09
CA LYS A 53 17.04 -24.67 13.80
C LYS A 53 15.97 -25.26 12.89
N GLU A 54 15.95 -24.89 11.61
CA GLU A 54 15.02 -25.44 10.62
C GLU A 54 15.43 -26.86 10.23
N CYS A 55 16.69 -27.08 9.88
CA CYS A 55 17.17 -28.38 9.40
C CYS A 55 17.41 -29.42 10.49
N SER A 56 17.72 -28.98 11.73
CA SER A 56 17.78 -29.87 12.89
C SER A 56 16.44 -30.56 13.22
N ARG A 57 15.29 -30.05 12.73
CA ARG A 57 14.00 -30.74 12.88
C ARG A 57 13.91 -32.02 12.08
N PHE A 58 14.76 -32.14 11.06
CA PHE A 58 14.90 -33.30 10.19
C PHE A 58 16.18 -34.07 10.50
N ASP A 59 16.82 -33.79 11.65
CA ASP A 59 18.12 -34.38 12.06
C ASP A 59 19.26 -34.12 11.06
N ILE A 60 19.17 -33.04 10.26
CA ILE A 60 20.18 -32.64 9.29
C ILE A 60 21.03 -31.49 9.87
N ALA A 61 22.35 -31.68 9.86
CA ALA A 61 23.30 -30.66 10.27
C ALA A 61 23.70 -29.74 9.11
N LEU A 62 23.74 -28.43 9.37
CA LEU A 62 24.15 -27.40 8.42
C LEU A 62 25.68 -27.25 8.39
N ASP A 63 26.29 -27.13 7.19
CA ASP A 63 27.70 -26.73 7.06
C ASP A 63 27.83 -25.21 7.20
N GLN A 64 28.15 -24.77 8.41
CA GLN A 64 28.20 -23.36 8.75
C GLN A 64 29.30 -22.61 8.00
N ARG A 65 30.42 -23.27 7.71
CA ARG A 65 31.55 -22.64 7.02
C ARG A 65 31.19 -22.36 5.57
N THR A 66 30.58 -23.33 4.91
CA THR A 66 30.15 -23.20 3.50
C THR A 66 29.04 -22.16 3.36
N TYR A 67 28.07 -22.16 4.30
CA TYR A 67 27.05 -21.10 4.37
C TYR A 67 27.67 -19.71 4.55
N GLU A 68 28.57 -19.53 5.50
CA GLU A 68 29.12 -18.21 5.81
C GLU A 68 30.00 -17.68 4.67
N ALA A 69 30.74 -18.56 3.98
CA ALA A 69 31.49 -18.18 2.79
C ALA A 69 30.55 -17.67 1.68
N GLY A 70 29.47 -18.41 1.39
CA GLY A 70 28.44 -17.97 0.44
C GLY A 70 27.85 -16.62 0.85
N ARG A 71 27.48 -16.46 2.12
CA ARG A 71 26.90 -15.23 2.67
C ARG A 71 27.81 -14.03 2.53
N GLN A 72 29.11 -14.20 2.76
CA GLN A 72 30.07 -13.12 2.56
C GLN A 72 30.13 -12.70 1.09
N SER A 73 30.19 -13.64 0.15
CA SER A 73 30.13 -13.33 -1.29
C SER A 73 28.81 -12.67 -1.70
N GLY A 74 27.68 -13.08 -1.14
CA GLY A 74 26.40 -12.43 -1.39
C GLY A 74 26.33 -11.01 -0.83
N LEU A 75 26.97 -10.78 0.33
CA LEU A 75 27.00 -9.47 0.97
C LEU A 75 27.81 -8.44 0.14
N GLU A 76 28.83 -8.89 -0.59
CA GLU A 76 29.54 -8.03 -1.54
C GLU A 76 28.60 -7.48 -2.63
N VAL A 77 27.65 -8.29 -3.10
CA VAL A 77 26.61 -7.87 -4.05
C VAL A 77 25.63 -6.90 -3.41
N PHE A 78 25.12 -7.22 -2.21
CA PHE A 78 24.23 -6.31 -1.47
C PHE A 78 24.89 -4.95 -1.21
N CYS A 79 26.19 -4.94 -0.93
CA CYS A 79 26.96 -3.73 -0.64
C CYS A 79 27.52 -3.03 -1.87
N SER A 80 27.23 -3.51 -3.09
CA SER A 80 27.45 -2.71 -4.30
C SER A 80 26.41 -1.58 -4.38
N PRO A 81 26.71 -0.46 -5.07
CA PRO A 81 25.73 0.59 -5.32
C PRO A 81 24.42 0.08 -5.95
N GLU A 82 24.50 -0.81 -6.93
CA GLU A 82 23.37 -1.39 -7.64
C GLU A 82 22.56 -2.32 -6.74
N GLY A 83 23.23 -3.22 -6.02
CA GLY A 83 22.57 -4.13 -5.09
C GLY A 83 21.89 -3.37 -3.96
N ALA A 84 22.53 -2.33 -3.44
CA ALA A 84 21.96 -1.47 -2.42
C ALA A 84 20.76 -0.67 -2.92
N LEU A 85 20.80 -0.13 -4.15
CA LEU A 85 19.67 0.56 -4.78
C LEU A 85 18.45 -0.36 -4.91
N ASP A 86 18.67 -1.58 -5.39
CA ASP A 86 17.63 -2.60 -5.55
C ASP A 86 17.07 -3.05 -4.18
N ALA A 87 17.94 -3.31 -3.21
CA ALA A 87 17.54 -3.69 -1.86
C ALA A 87 16.74 -2.58 -1.17
N GLY A 88 17.15 -1.31 -1.34
CA GLY A 88 16.40 -0.14 -0.88
C GLY A 88 15.01 -0.09 -1.48
N TYR A 89 14.89 -0.27 -2.80
CA TYR A 89 13.62 -0.33 -3.51
C TYR A 89 12.71 -1.47 -3.01
N ARG A 90 13.28 -2.66 -2.75
CA ARG A 90 12.56 -3.79 -2.16
C ARG A 90 12.28 -3.62 -0.66
N ARG A 91 12.92 -2.65 0.00
CA ARG A 91 12.92 -2.42 1.46
C ARG A 91 13.36 -3.64 2.26
N VAL A 92 14.47 -4.26 1.84
CA VAL A 92 15.03 -5.45 2.48
C VAL A 92 16.48 -5.26 2.87
N GLY A 93 16.94 -6.08 3.80
CA GLY A 93 18.33 -6.10 4.24
C GLY A 93 18.72 -4.98 5.19
N GLU A 94 19.88 -5.14 5.82
CA GLU A 94 20.43 -4.19 6.77
C GLU A 94 21.63 -3.48 6.17
N ILE A 95 21.44 -2.24 5.70
CA ILE A 95 22.50 -1.44 5.06
C ILE A 95 23.72 -1.18 5.98
N ASN A 96 23.55 -1.32 7.29
CA ASN A 96 24.64 -1.21 8.27
C ASN A 96 25.59 -2.40 8.28
N LEU A 97 25.25 -3.51 7.61
CA LEU A 97 26.15 -4.64 7.38
C LEU A 97 27.27 -4.29 6.39
N CYS A 98 27.09 -3.24 5.59
CA CYS A 98 28.11 -2.80 4.66
C CYS A 98 29.26 -2.07 5.34
N PRO A 99 30.51 -2.25 4.86
CA PRO A 99 31.70 -1.58 5.38
C PRO A 99 31.54 -0.05 5.44
N ALA A 100 32.24 0.63 6.36
CA ALA A 100 32.10 2.07 6.58
C ALA A 100 32.36 2.89 5.30
N GLU A 101 33.29 2.43 4.47
CA GLU A 101 33.68 2.97 3.18
C GLU A 101 32.61 2.84 2.07
N ALA A 102 31.57 2.03 2.26
CA ALA A 102 30.47 1.83 1.31
C ALA A 102 29.48 3.03 1.27
N GLY A 103 29.99 4.26 1.16
CA GLY A 103 29.21 5.49 1.17
C GLY A 103 28.19 5.56 0.02
N LEU A 104 28.60 5.20 -1.19
CA LEU A 104 27.73 5.20 -2.37
C LEU A 104 26.59 4.18 -2.25
N ALA A 105 26.86 2.99 -1.72
CA ALA A 105 25.85 1.97 -1.45
C ALA A 105 24.79 2.48 -0.45
N ARG A 106 25.20 3.15 0.63
CA ARG A 106 24.25 3.76 1.60
C ARG A 106 23.37 4.82 0.96
N LEU A 107 23.94 5.67 0.12
CA LEU A 107 23.17 6.67 -0.63
C LEU A 107 22.15 5.98 -1.55
N ALA A 108 22.60 4.99 -2.33
CA ALA A 108 21.78 4.26 -3.28
C ALA A 108 20.62 3.51 -2.58
N TYR A 109 20.89 2.86 -1.45
CA TYR A 109 19.86 2.25 -0.60
C TYR A 109 18.80 3.27 -0.16
N GLY A 110 19.26 4.46 0.28
CA GLY A 110 18.38 5.56 0.64
C GLY A 110 17.46 5.98 -0.51
N VAL A 111 18.02 6.22 -1.69
CA VAL A 111 17.26 6.59 -2.90
C VAL A 111 16.23 5.52 -3.27
N GLY A 112 16.62 4.25 -3.28
CA GLY A 112 15.71 3.14 -3.57
C GLY A 112 14.54 3.08 -2.59
N ARG A 113 14.84 3.20 -1.29
CA ARG A 113 13.82 3.18 -0.23
C ARG A 113 12.89 4.37 -0.32
N ASP A 114 13.43 5.58 -0.52
CA ASP A 114 12.65 6.80 -0.58
C ASP A 114 11.66 6.78 -1.77
N TYR A 115 12.08 6.22 -2.93
CA TYR A 115 11.17 5.96 -4.05
C TYR A 115 10.08 4.95 -3.69
N ALA A 116 10.45 3.82 -3.08
CA ALA A 116 9.50 2.79 -2.69
C ALA A 116 8.46 3.31 -1.67
N ASP A 117 8.88 4.18 -0.75
CA ASP A 117 8.04 4.81 0.27
C ASP A 117 7.11 5.87 -0.32
N ALA A 118 7.63 6.73 -1.21
CA ALA A 118 6.83 7.73 -1.91
C ALA A 118 5.74 7.07 -2.77
N ARG A 119 6.10 6.00 -3.50
CA ARG A 119 5.15 5.20 -4.30
C ARG A 119 4.07 4.55 -3.43
N ALA A 120 4.47 3.92 -2.33
CA ALA A 120 3.51 3.29 -1.42
C ALA A 120 2.54 4.32 -0.80
N ASN A 121 3.05 5.52 -0.46
CA ASN A 121 2.23 6.59 0.07
C ASN A 121 1.22 7.15 -0.96
N LEU A 122 1.66 7.39 -2.20
CA LEU A 122 0.77 7.84 -3.28
C LEU A 122 -0.35 6.83 -3.53
N ASN A 123 0.00 5.55 -3.74
CA ASN A 123 -0.97 4.48 -3.96
C ASN A 123 -2.02 4.41 -2.84
N ARG A 124 -1.58 4.49 -1.57
CA ARG A 124 -2.48 4.47 -0.41
C ARG A 124 -3.46 5.65 -0.42
N ILE A 125 -3.00 6.85 -0.77
CA ILE A 125 -3.84 8.06 -0.83
C ILE A 125 -4.84 7.95 -2.00
N GLU A 126 -4.38 7.49 -3.17
CA GLU A 126 -5.24 7.27 -4.34
C GLU A 126 -6.30 6.21 -4.09
N ASP A 127 -5.93 5.09 -3.45
CA ASP A 127 -6.87 4.04 -3.05
C ASP A 127 -7.93 4.58 -2.09
N SER A 128 -7.51 5.37 -1.09
CA SER A 128 -8.42 5.98 -0.14
C SER A 128 -9.36 7.00 -0.81
N TYR A 129 -8.83 7.84 -1.71
CA TYR A 129 -9.61 8.78 -2.51
C TYR A 129 -10.67 8.05 -3.36
N ARG A 130 -10.26 6.99 -4.07
CA ARG A 130 -11.16 6.17 -4.90
C ARG A 130 -12.23 5.46 -4.07
N TYR A 131 -11.84 4.90 -2.92
CA TYR A 131 -12.76 4.23 -2.00
C TYR A 131 -13.84 5.18 -1.50
N GLU A 132 -13.46 6.38 -1.03
CA GLU A 132 -14.44 7.35 -0.53
C GLU A 132 -15.35 7.87 -1.64
N ARG A 133 -14.82 8.10 -2.85
CA ARG A 133 -15.63 8.45 -4.02
C ARG A 133 -16.69 7.39 -4.32
N GLN A 134 -16.34 6.10 -4.26
CA GLN A 134 -17.28 5.00 -4.43
C GLN A 134 -18.29 4.92 -3.28
N ALA A 135 -17.84 5.12 -2.04
CA ALA A 135 -18.71 5.14 -0.86
C ALA A 135 -19.78 6.23 -0.95
N ILE A 136 -19.40 7.45 -1.36
CA ILE A 136 -20.32 8.58 -1.59
C ILE A 136 -21.41 8.20 -2.60
N SER A 137 -21.02 7.66 -3.75
CA SER A 137 -21.96 7.24 -4.79
C SER A 137 -22.91 6.14 -4.30
N GLY A 138 -22.37 5.15 -3.58
CA GLY A 138 -23.14 4.05 -3.00
C GLY A 138 -24.14 4.51 -1.95
N LEU A 139 -23.72 5.39 -1.04
CA LEU A 139 -24.55 5.95 0.03
C LEU A 139 -25.65 6.87 -0.51
N ARG A 140 -25.36 7.70 -1.50
CA ARG A 140 -26.38 8.50 -2.23
C ARG A 140 -27.45 7.59 -2.85
N SER A 141 -27.02 6.51 -3.51
CA SER A 141 -27.94 5.53 -4.09
C SER A 141 -28.78 4.81 -3.03
N GLN A 142 -28.17 4.47 -1.88
CA GLN A 142 -28.87 3.87 -0.74
C GLN A 142 -29.92 4.82 -0.16
N ILE A 143 -29.57 6.08 0.10
CA ILE A 143 -30.48 7.11 0.61
C ILE A 143 -31.67 7.28 -0.34
N ARG A 144 -31.41 7.35 -1.65
CA ARG A 144 -32.48 7.44 -2.66
C ARG A 144 -33.45 6.25 -2.58
N ARG A 145 -32.94 5.01 -2.48
CA ARG A 145 -33.77 3.80 -2.31
C ARG A 145 -34.57 3.81 -1.02
N LEU A 146 -33.96 4.24 0.09
CA LEU A 146 -34.64 4.35 1.38
C LEU A 146 -35.76 5.39 1.34
N ARG A 147 -35.56 6.53 0.68
CA ARG A 147 -36.61 7.54 0.45
C ARG A 147 -37.79 6.98 -0.35
N TYR A 148 -37.52 6.17 -1.39
CA TYR A 148 -38.60 5.47 -2.12
C TYR A 148 -39.36 4.49 -1.23
N ARG A 149 -38.66 3.65 -0.46
CA ARG A 149 -39.29 2.73 0.51
C ARG A 149 -40.14 3.49 1.53
N LEU A 150 -39.68 4.64 2.01
CA LEU A 150 -40.40 5.44 2.99
C LEU A 150 -41.75 5.94 2.43
N ARG A 151 -41.81 6.30 1.15
CA ARG A 151 -43.04 6.72 0.47
C ARG A 151 -44.10 5.61 0.45
N ASP A 152 -43.67 4.36 0.30
CA ASP A 152 -44.54 3.20 0.18
C ASP A 152 -44.84 2.51 1.54
N ALA A 153 -44.21 2.99 2.61
CA ALA A 153 -44.31 2.39 3.95
C ALA A 153 -45.73 2.43 4.50
N ARG A 154 -46.21 1.28 5.00
CA ARG A 154 -47.61 1.05 5.38
C ARG A 154 -47.86 1.10 6.88
N SER A 155 -46.83 0.93 7.70
CA SER A 155 -46.94 0.95 9.16
C SER A 155 -46.00 1.98 9.80
N LYS A 156 -46.28 2.32 11.06
CA LYS A 156 -45.41 3.22 11.85
C LYS A 156 -44.06 2.55 12.14
N GLU A 157 -44.08 1.25 12.37
CA GLU A 157 -42.90 0.43 12.64
C GLU A 157 -41.95 0.42 11.44
N GLU A 158 -42.47 0.16 10.23
CA GLU A 158 -41.69 0.18 8.99
C GLU A 158 -41.06 1.56 8.73
N ARG A 159 -41.83 2.63 8.97
CA ARG A 159 -41.32 4.01 8.86
C ARG A 159 -40.18 4.26 9.84
N SER A 160 -40.34 3.85 11.10
CA SER A 160 -39.31 4.02 12.13
C SER A 160 -37.99 3.33 11.77
N GLU A 161 -38.07 2.10 11.26
CA GLU A 161 -36.89 1.37 10.76
C GLU A 161 -36.21 2.10 9.59
N ILE A 162 -36.98 2.54 8.60
CA ILE A 162 -36.44 3.27 7.43
C ILE A 162 -35.80 4.60 7.86
N PHE A 163 -36.38 5.31 8.84
CA PHE A 163 -35.79 6.52 9.39
C PHE A 163 -34.45 6.26 10.09
N ALA A 164 -34.33 5.16 10.85
CA ALA A 164 -33.07 4.76 11.47
C ALA A 164 -32.00 4.45 10.40
N ASP A 165 -32.36 3.71 9.35
CA ASP A 165 -31.49 3.42 8.21
C ASP A 165 -31.05 4.69 7.47
N LEU A 166 -31.98 5.62 7.23
CA LEU A 166 -31.70 6.91 6.59
C LEU A 166 -30.70 7.71 7.42
N ARG A 167 -30.92 7.84 8.73
CA ARG A 167 -30.02 8.53 9.64
C ARG A 167 -28.62 7.91 9.61
N TYR A 168 -28.53 6.58 9.64
CA TYR A 168 -27.25 5.88 9.56
C TYR A 168 -26.53 6.12 8.22
N ALA A 169 -27.24 6.01 7.10
CA ALA A 169 -26.69 6.22 5.76
C ALA A 169 -26.23 7.68 5.57
N ARG A 170 -27.00 8.65 6.05
CA ARG A 170 -26.66 10.09 6.04
C ARG A 170 -25.38 10.38 6.83
N ASN A 171 -25.27 9.87 8.06
CA ASN A 171 -24.07 10.05 8.90
C ASN A 171 -22.82 9.37 8.30
N ARG A 172 -23.00 8.29 7.54
CA ARG A 172 -21.89 7.67 6.80
C ARG A 172 -21.49 8.50 5.58
N LEU A 173 -22.47 9.07 4.88
CA LEU A 173 -22.23 9.89 3.70
C LEU A 173 -21.43 11.14 4.08
N ASP A 174 -21.84 11.81 5.15
CA ASP A 174 -21.15 12.99 5.70
C ASP A 174 -19.67 12.69 6.00
N ARG A 175 -19.40 11.60 6.74
CA ARG A 175 -18.03 11.15 7.02
C ARG A 175 -17.24 10.80 5.76
N ALA A 176 -17.84 10.10 4.80
CA ALA A 176 -17.18 9.73 3.55
C ALA A 176 -16.78 10.97 2.73
N ILE A 177 -17.60 12.03 2.79
CA ILE A 177 -17.33 13.31 2.12
C ILE A 177 -16.17 14.03 2.77
N ASP A 178 -16.16 14.12 4.10
CA ASP A 178 -15.03 14.72 4.82
C ASP A 178 -13.72 13.98 4.51
N SER A 179 -13.75 12.64 4.53
CA SER A 179 -12.61 11.81 4.15
C SER A 179 -12.20 11.99 2.67
N PHE A 180 -13.16 12.09 1.75
CA PHE A 180 -12.89 12.36 0.34
C PHE A 180 -12.12 13.66 0.15
N TYR A 181 -12.55 14.76 0.77
CA TYR A 181 -11.85 16.05 0.67
C TYR A 181 -10.49 16.00 1.33
N TYR A 182 -10.38 15.32 2.48
CA TYR A 182 -9.09 15.10 3.13
C TYR A 182 -8.10 14.42 2.18
N TYR A 183 -8.45 13.26 1.60
CA TYR A 183 -7.55 12.56 0.68
C TYR A 183 -7.29 13.34 -0.61
N ARG A 184 -8.30 14.01 -1.16
CA ARG A 184 -8.15 14.90 -2.32
C ARG A 184 -7.11 16.00 -2.06
N SER A 185 -7.11 16.58 -0.86
CA SER A 185 -6.15 17.63 -0.48
C SER A 185 -4.71 17.13 -0.38
N LEU A 186 -4.51 15.83 -0.10
CA LEU A 186 -3.18 15.22 0.02
C LEU A 186 -2.58 14.81 -1.34
N LEU A 187 -3.40 14.58 -2.36
CA LEU A 187 -2.95 14.07 -3.66
C LEU A 187 -1.86 14.92 -4.32
N PRO A 188 -1.97 16.26 -4.43
CA PRO A 188 -0.94 17.06 -5.11
C PRO A 188 0.43 16.92 -4.48
N ARG A 189 0.49 16.90 -3.14
CA ARG A 189 1.75 16.75 -2.42
C ARG A 189 2.33 15.35 -2.56
N ALA A 190 1.48 14.32 -2.48
CA ALA A 190 1.91 12.93 -2.64
C ALA A 190 2.45 12.66 -4.05
N ARG A 191 1.81 13.20 -5.09
CA ARG A 191 2.29 13.13 -6.48
C ARG A 191 3.64 13.80 -6.65
N PHE A 192 3.77 15.05 -6.17
CA PHE A 192 5.05 15.76 -6.22
C PHE A 192 6.19 15.01 -5.53
N ASP A 193 5.93 14.42 -4.35
CA ASP A 193 6.95 13.65 -3.64
C ASP A 193 7.29 12.33 -4.37
N TYR A 194 6.31 11.70 -5.03
CA TYR A 194 6.53 10.54 -5.91
C TYR A 194 7.39 10.89 -7.12
N ASP A 195 7.00 11.90 -7.90
CA ASP A 195 7.69 12.28 -9.15
C ASP A 195 9.16 12.61 -8.87
N ARG A 196 9.42 13.35 -7.79
CA ARG A 196 10.79 13.69 -7.35
C ARG A 196 11.60 12.46 -6.96
N ALA A 197 11.00 11.52 -6.25
CA ALA A 197 11.71 10.30 -5.82
C ALA A 197 11.92 9.33 -6.99
N GLU A 198 10.97 9.28 -7.93
CA GLU A 198 11.05 8.51 -9.16
C GLU A 198 12.19 8.98 -10.06
N ASP A 199 12.26 10.29 -10.30
CA ASP A 199 13.35 10.92 -11.07
C ASP A 199 14.73 10.60 -10.47
N ALA A 200 14.87 10.76 -9.15
CA ALA A 200 16.10 10.43 -8.45
C ALA A 200 16.48 8.94 -8.57
N TYR A 201 15.50 8.03 -8.47
CA TYR A 201 15.71 6.59 -8.59
C TYR A 201 16.17 6.19 -9.99
N TYR A 202 15.46 6.63 -11.04
CA TYR A 202 15.81 6.25 -12.41
C TYR A 202 17.09 6.92 -12.89
N THR A 203 17.36 8.16 -12.49
CA THR A 203 18.62 8.85 -12.78
C THR A 203 19.80 8.07 -12.18
N LEU A 204 19.76 7.78 -10.88
CA LEU A 204 20.84 7.03 -10.24
C LEU A 204 21.00 5.62 -10.82
N ARG A 205 19.89 4.93 -11.11
CA ARG A 205 19.93 3.59 -11.72
C ARG A 205 20.60 3.61 -13.09
N SER A 206 20.30 4.63 -13.91
CA SER A 206 20.91 4.83 -15.22
C SER A 206 22.42 5.08 -15.08
N ASP A 207 22.81 5.99 -14.18
CA ASP A 207 24.22 6.32 -13.94
C ASP A 207 25.02 5.11 -13.48
N LEU A 208 24.51 4.31 -12.53
CA LEU A 208 25.18 3.09 -12.07
C LEU A 208 25.32 2.05 -13.18
N THR A 209 24.30 1.91 -14.03
CA THR A 209 24.37 0.99 -15.19
C THR A 209 25.40 1.46 -16.21
N GLY A 210 25.46 2.76 -16.48
CA GLY A 210 26.48 3.36 -17.35
C GLY A 210 27.90 3.18 -16.81
N MET A 211 28.11 3.41 -15.52
CA MET A 211 29.40 3.20 -14.84
C MET A 211 29.87 1.73 -14.95
N ALA A 212 28.95 0.78 -14.76
CA ALA A 212 29.27 -0.65 -14.91
C ALA A 212 29.67 -0.99 -16.35
N GLN A 213 28.99 -0.43 -17.35
CA GLN A 213 29.33 -0.62 -18.77
C GLN A 213 30.67 0.01 -19.14
N ASP A 214 30.97 1.21 -18.63
CA ASP A 214 32.23 1.89 -18.85
C ASP A 214 33.40 1.16 -18.19
N GLN A 215 33.21 0.63 -16.99
CA GLN A 215 34.21 -0.22 -16.32
C GLN A 215 34.49 -1.49 -17.14
N LEU A 216 33.44 -2.20 -17.58
CA LEU A 216 33.59 -3.37 -18.46
C LEU A 216 34.30 -3.01 -19.77
N ARG A 217 34.03 -1.83 -20.33
CA ARG A 217 34.72 -1.32 -21.53
C ARG A 217 36.19 -1.06 -21.24
N GLN A 218 36.53 -0.44 -20.12
CA GLN A 218 37.92 -0.18 -19.74
C GLN A 218 38.68 -1.48 -19.45
N ASP A 219 38.05 -2.44 -18.77
CA ASP A 219 38.61 -3.76 -18.52
C ASP A 219 38.81 -4.52 -19.84
N MET A 220 37.85 -4.45 -20.76
CA MET A 220 38.02 -4.97 -22.11
C MET A 220 39.11 -4.24 -22.88
N LEU A 221 39.26 -2.92 -22.78
CA LEU A 221 40.31 -2.17 -23.48
C LEU A 221 41.71 -2.43 -22.87
N SER A 222 41.79 -2.65 -21.57
CA SER A 222 43.03 -3.02 -20.88
C SER A 222 43.42 -4.48 -21.16
N SER A 223 42.43 -5.36 -21.34
CA SER A 223 42.61 -6.75 -21.80
C SER A 223 42.80 -6.87 -23.32
N ARG A 224 42.38 -5.86 -24.09
CA ARG A 224 42.46 -5.78 -25.56
C ARG A 224 43.54 -4.78 -25.99
N TYR A 225 44.55 -4.58 -25.15
CA TYR A 225 45.85 -4.09 -25.59
C TYR A 225 46.63 -5.22 -26.29
N ASP A 226 45.95 -5.90 -27.22
CA ASP A 226 46.55 -6.86 -28.15
C ASP A 226 45.77 -7.04 -29.46
N ASP A 227 44.54 -6.54 -29.68
CA ASP A 227 43.92 -6.64 -31.03
C ASP A 227 42.80 -5.62 -31.34
N ASP A 228 42.71 -5.36 -32.64
CA ASP A 228 42.15 -4.20 -33.36
C ASP A 228 40.67 -3.79 -33.12
N ALA A 229 40.39 -2.56 -33.55
CA ALA A 229 39.18 -1.77 -33.36
C ALA A 229 37.93 -2.24 -34.12
N SER A 230 36.73 -2.02 -33.53
CA SER A 230 35.47 -1.73 -34.26
C SER A 230 34.37 -1.24 -33.29
N THR A 231 33.76 -0.10 -33.61
CA THR A 231 32.69 0.58 -32.85
C THR A 231 31.28 0.19 -33.33
N PRO A 232 30.28 0.02 -32.45
CA PRO A 232 28.87 -0.07 -32.84
C PRO A 232 28.12 1.29 -32.73
N PRO A 233 27.00 1.47 -33.46
CA PRO A 233 26.23 2.72 -33.51
C PRO A 233 25.20 2.85 -32.36
N PRO A 234 24.60 4.04 -32.15
CA PRO A 234 23.68 4.28 -31.03
C PRO A 234 22.26 3.76 -31.30
N VAL A 235 21.58 3.36 -30.23
CA VAL A 235 20.16 2.96 -30.19
C VAL A 235 19.32 4.20 -29.86
N GLY A 236 18.35 4.52 -30.72
CA GLY A 236 17.31 5.51 -30.45
C GLY A 236 16.20 4.90 -29.59
N GLY A 237 15.71 5.67 -28.62
CA GLY A 237 14.54 5.37 -27.82
C GLY A 237 13.47 6.42 -28.07
N ASP A 238 12.25 5.96 -28.28
CA ASP A 238 11.08 6.78 -28.55
C ASP A 238 10.37 6.99 -27.20
N ASP A 239 10.29 8.25 -26.76
CA ASP A 239 9.58 8.62 -25.53
C ASP A 239 8.07 8.62 -25.80
N GLU A 240 7.37 7.56 -25.40
CA GLU A 240 5.91 7.54 -25.33
C GLU A 240 5.45 8.38 -24.13
N GLU A 241 5.03 9.61 -24.43
CA GLU A 241 4.41 10.58 -23.55
C GLU A 241 3.09 10.04 -22.98
N TRP A 242 3.09 9.68 -21.70
CA TRP A 242 1.90 9.27 -20.96
C TRP A 242 0.97 10.47 -20.75
N SER A 243 -0.07 10.56 -21.61
CA SER A 243 -1.20 11.47 -21.43
C SER A 243 -1.98 11.13 -20.15
N SER A 244 -1.87 11.99 -19.13
CA SER A 244 -2.70 11.95 -17.93
C SER A 244 -4.03 12.68 -18.17
N ASP A 245 -4.96 12.03 -18.86
CA ASP A 245 -6.28 12.56 -19.20
C ASP A 245 -7.32 12.27 -18.10
N TRP A 246 -7.09 12.78 -16.87
CA TRP A 246 -8.00 12.52 -15.72
C TRP A 246 -8.31 13.74 -14.85
N ASP A 247 -8.24 14.96 -15.40
CA ASP A 247 -8.56 16.19 -14.66
C ASP A 247 -9.82 16.90 -15.21
N ASP A 248 -10.95 16.18 -15.34
CA ASP A 248 -12.28 16.81 -15.34
C ASP A 248 -13.08 16.37 -14.12
N ASP A 249 -12.63 16.83 -12.95
CA ASP A 249 -13.40 16.80 -11.71
C ASP A 249 -13.79 18.25 -11.35
N SER A 250 -14.67 18.83 -12.17
CA SER A 250 -15.40 20.08 -11.92
C SER A 250 -16.40 19.95 -10.75
N TRP A 251 -15.94 19.47 -9.60
CA TRP A 251 -16.71 19.38 -8.37
C TRP A 251 -16.33 20.53 -7.43
N ASN A 252 -17.13 21.59 -7.44
CA ASN A 252 -17.04 22.67 -6.46
C ASN A 252 -17.43 22.13 -5.07
N GLU A 253 -16.46 22.10 -4.16
CA GLU A 253 -16.61 21.60 -2.79
C GLU A 253 -17.75 22.30 -2.03
N GLU A 254 -17.86 23.61 -2.17
CA GLU A 254 -18.84 24.42 -1.47
C GLU A 254 -20.26 24.16 -2.01
N GLN A 255 -20.38 23.99 -3.33
CA GLN A 255 -21.64 23.61 -3.97
C GLN A 255 -22.10 22.23 -3.52
N MET A 256 -21.19 21.25 -3.45
CA MET A 256 -21.56 19.90 -3.06
C MET A 256 -21.94 19.82 -1.58
N ARG A 257 -21.18 20.48 -0.69
CA ARG A 257 -21.54 20.62 0.74
C ARG A 257 -22.91 21.28 0.91
N ARG A 258 -23.26 22.25 0.07
CA ARG A 258 -24.58 22.90 0.04
C ARG A 258 -25.68 21.95 -0.41
N GLU A 259 -25.54 21.32 -1.57
CA GLU A 259 -26.49 20.31 -2.09
C GLU A 259 -26.70 19.16 -1.09
N LEU A 260 -25.65 18.76 -0.39
CA LEU A 260 -25.73 17.75 0.66
C LEU A 260 -26.43 18.23 1.92
N ARG A 261 -26.17 19.45 2.39
CA ARG A 261 -26.97 20.02 3.48
C ARG A 261 -28.44 20.09 3.10
N GLU A 262 -28.75 20.45 1.87
CA GLU A 262 -30.11 20.45 1.34
C GLU A 262 -30.69 19.01 1.34
N GLU A 263 -29.96 17.99 0.87
CA GLU A 263 -30.40 16.58 0.92
C GLU A 263 -30.52 16.01 2.36
N LEU A 264 -29.63 16.42 3.27
CA LEU A 264 -29.64 16.00 4.67
C LEU A 264 -30.81 16.63 5.43
N ASN A 265 -31.10 17.90 5.15
CA ASN A 265 -32.16 18.70 5.79
C ASN A 265 -33.55 18.52 5.16
N ASP A 266 -33.64 17.85 4.00
CA ASP A 266 -34.92 17.37 3.45
C ASP A 266 -35.43 16.22 4.33
N GLU A 267 -35.94 16.58 5.50
CA GLU A 267 -36.77 15.72 6.32
C GLU A 267 -38.19 15.72 5.72
N PRO A 268 -38.75 14.57 5.32
CA PRO A 268 -40.18 14.50 5.10
C PRO A 268 -40.80 14.83 6.46
N GLY A 269 -41.46 15.99 6.53
CA GLY A 269 -41.93 16.58 7.77
C GLY A 269 -42.44 15.52 8.72
N GLU A 270 -41.89 15.48 9.92
CA GLU A 270 -42.49 14.78 11.04
C GLU A 270 -43.95 15.28 11.06
N ALA A 271 -44.88 14.45 10.62
CA ALA A 271 -46.28 14.70 10.89
C ALA A 271 -46.36 14.71 12.41
N GLU A 272 -46.48 15.91 12.98
CA GLU A 272 -46.72 16.11 14.39
C GLU A 272 -47.80 15.09 14.80
N PRO A 273 -47.66 14.41 15.95
CA PRO A 273 -48.73 13.55 16.41
C PRO A 273 -49.98 14.42 16.54
N GLU A 274 -50.96 14.20 15.65
CA GLU A 274 -52.29 14.80 15.76
C GLU A 274 -52.77 14.54 17.19
N THR A 275 -52.72 15.57 18.01
CA THR A 275 -53.30 15.58 19.34
C THR A 275 -54.78 15.89 19.19
N ASP A 276 -55.50 15.02 18.49
CA ASP A 276 -56.95 15.07 18.44
C ASP A 276 -57.48 14.19 19.60
N PHE A 277 -57.46 14.77 20.80
CA PHE A 277 -58.29 14.28 21.89
C PHE A 277 -59.64 15.01 21.78
N PRO A 278 -60.76 14.29 21.56
CA PRO A 278 -62.06 14.94 21.57
C PRO A 278 -62.34 15.48 22.98
N ASP A 279 -62.73 16.75 23.04
CA ASP A 279 -63.24 17.44 24.24
C ASP A 279 -64.34 16.58 24.89
N ILE A 280 -64.01 15.98 26.03
CA ILE A 280 -65.01 15.32 26.87
C ILE A 280 -65.81 16.43 27.54
N MET A 281 -67.07 16.60 27.11
CA MET A 281 -68.09 17.39 27.78
C MET A 281 -68.03 17.17 29.30
N GLN A 282 -67.82 18.25 30.05
CA GLN A 282 -68.13 18.28 31.47
C GLN A 282 -69.65 18.42 31.64
N PRO A 283 -70.29 17.63 32.52
CA PRO A 283 -71.71 17.79 32.81
C PRO A 283 -71.94 18.95 33.79
N ASP A 284 -73.05 19.66 33.55
CA ASP A 284 -73.63 20.71 34.38
C ASP A 284 -73.64 20.35 35.87
N SER A 285 -73.09 21.24 36.71
CA SER A 285 -73.39 21.28 38.13
C SER A 285 -74.24 22.50 38.45
N ALA A 286 -75.48 22.22 38.83
CA ALA A 286 -76.47 23.14 39.35
C ALA A 286 -75.99 23.93 40.58
N GLN A 287 -76.35 25.21 40.62
CA GLN A 287 -76.90 25.92 41.79
C GLN A 287 -77.58 27.22 41.34
#